data_AF-A0A7L3JU63-F1
#
_entry.id   AF-A0A7L3JU63-F1
#
_cell.length_a   1.000
_cell.length_b   1.000
_cell.length_c   1.000
_cell.angle_alpha   90.00
_cell.angle_beta   90.00
_cell.angle_gamma   90.00
#
_symmetry.space_group_name_H-M   'P 1'
#
loop_
_entity.id
_entity.type
_entity.pdbx_description
1 polymer ?
#
loop_
_entity_poly.entity_id
_entity_poly.type
_entity_poly.pdbx_seq_one_letter_code
_entity_poly.pdbx_strand_id
1 'polypeptide(L)'
;ASSAKMGLIETTRGLLPGAGGTQRLPRCVGIGLAKELIFTGRQIDGQQAASMGLVNHTVPQNSEGDAAYQRALTLAKEILPQAPFAVKMGKLAINRGMEV
;
A
#
# COMPACT_ATOMS: atom_id res chain seq x y z
N ALA A 1 3.71 -9.59 4.14
CA ALA A 1 3.60 -11.06 3.98
C ALA A 1 3.52 -11.37 2.49
N SER A 2 4.41 -12.20 1.96
CA SER A 2 4.48 -12.55 0.53
C SER A 2 3.22 -13.27 0.05
N SER A 3 2.58 -14.05 0.90
CA SER A 3 1.35 -14.81 0.59
C SER A 3 0.05 -14.00 0.73
N ALA A 4 0.07 -12.79 1.29
CA ALA A 4 -1.14 -11.99 1.48
C ALA A 4 -1.76 -11.60 0.13
N LYS A 5 -3.08 -11.70 -0.01
CA LYS A 5 -3.82 -11.35 -1.23
C LYS A 5 -4.54 -10.01 -1.06
N MET A 6 -4.46 -9.14 -2.07
CA MET A 6 -5.10 -7.83 -2.07
C MET A 6 -5.51 -7.39 -3.48
N GLY A 7 -6.53 -6.53 -3.59
CA GLY A 7 -7.02 -5.98 -4.85
C GLY A 7 -8.32 -5.19 -4.68
N LEU A 8 -8.66 -4.38 -5.68
CA LEU A 8 -9.95 -3.67 -5.79
C LEU A 8 -10.86 -4.45 -6.74
N ILE A 9 -11.80 -5.22 -6.18
CA ILE A 9 -12.61 -6.22 -6.92
C ILE A 9 -14.00 -5.70 -7.30
N GLU A 10 -14.30 -4.42 -7.04
CA GLU A 10 -15.63 -3.83 -7.15
C GLU A 10 -16.24 -4.00 -8.57
N THR A 11 -15.41 -3.91 -9.61
CA THR A 11 -15.83 -4.07 -11.01
C THR A 11 -16.37 -5.46 -11.32
N THR A 12 -15.92 -6.51 -10.62
CA THR A 12 -16.46 -7.88 -10.74
C THR A 12 -17.91 -7.99 -10.27
N ARG A 13 -18.42 -6.97 -9.56
CA ARG A 13 -19.78 -6.88 -9.01
C ARG A 13 -20.58 -5.72 -9.61
N GLY A 14 -20.11 -5.13 -10.71
CA GLY A 14 -20.75 -3.96 -11.33
C GLY A 14 -20.65 -2.68 -10.50
N LEU A 15 -19.69 -2.61 -9.57
CA LEU A 15 -19.45 -1.47 -8.69
C LEU A 15 -18.14 -0.77 -9.06
N LEU A 16 -17.97 0.46 -8.57
CA LEU A 16 -16.73 1.23 -8.67
C LEU A 16 -16.07 1.33 -7.27
N PRO A 17 -14.72 1.35 -7.16
CA PRO A 17 -14.05 1.58 -5.89
C PRO A 17 -14.38 2.96 -5.29
N GLY A 18 -15.28 2.99 -4.30
CA GLY A 18 -15.88 4.22 -3.77
C GLY A 18 -15.07 4.95 -2.69
N ALA A 19 -14.14 4.27 -2.01
CA ALA A 19 -13.37 4.84 -0.90
C ALA A 19 -12.09 5.59 -1.34
N GLY A 20 -12.06 6.09 -2.58
CA GLY A 20 -10.91 6.77 -3.19
C GLY A 20 -9.86 5.84 -3.80
N GLY A 21 -10.18 4.56 -4.02
CA GLY A 21 -9.30 3.59 -4.69
C GLY A 21 -8.92 4.04 -6.10
N THR A 22 -9.86 4.63 -6.84
CA THR A 22 -9.64 5.24 -8.17
C THR A 22 -8.71 6.45 -8.14
N GLN A 23 -8.47 7.03 -6.96
CA GLN A 23 -7.59 8.19 -6.79
C GLN A 23 -6.21 7.78 -6.27
N ARG A 24 -6.16 6.93 -5.24
CA ARG A 24 -4.91 6.58 -4.56
C ARG A 24 -4.12 5.51 -5.32
N LEU A 25 -4.78 4.48 -5.84
CA LEU A 25 -4.09 3.42 -6.56
C LEU A 25 -3.24 3.94 -7.75
N PRO A 26 -3.76 4.78 -8.67
CA PRO A 26 -2.93 5.32 -9.77
C PRO A 26 -1.80 6.24 -9.29
N ARG A 27 -1.92 6.90 -8.13
CA ARG A 27 -0.83 7.67 -7.53
C ARG A 27 0.23 6.78 -6.89
N CYS A 28 -0.12 5.56 -6.48
CA CYS A 28 0.80 4.58 -5.91
C CYS A 28 1.55 3.77 -6.99
N VAL A 29 0.84 3.19 -7.96
CA VAL A 29 1.41 2.21 -8.91
C VAL A 29 1.44 2.71 -10.36
N GLY A 30 1.06 3.97 -10.61
CA GLY A 30 0.91 4.53 -11.94
C GLY A 30 -0.42 4.20 -12.61
N ILE A 31 -0.79 5.01 -13.61
CA ILE A 31 -2.11 4.96 -14.26
C ILE A 31 -2.36 3.63 -15.00
N GLY A 32 -1.35 3.10 -15.70
CA GLY A 32 -1.48 1.88 -16.49
C GLY A 32 -1.81 0.66 -15.64
N LEU A 33 -0.98 0.38 -14.64
CA LEU A 33 -1.18 -0.74 -13.71
C LEU A 33 -2.46 -0.57 -12.88
N ALA A 34 -2.79 0.65 -12.45
CA ALA A 34 -4.02 0.89 -11.71
C ALA A 34 -5.27 0.57 -12.54
N LYS A 35 -5.30 0.96 -13.82
CA LYS A 35 -6.38 0.58 -14.74
C LYS A 35 -6.45 -0.93 -14.93
N GLU A 36 -5.32 -1.59 -15.16
CA GLU A 36 -5.27 -3.06 -15.29
C GLU A 36 -5.87 -3.75 -14.06
N LEU A 37 -5.46 -3.36 -12.85
CA LEU A 37 -5.97 -3.94 -11.60
C LEU A 37 -7.46 -3.67 -11.39
N ILE A 38 -7.92 -2.44 -11.60
CA ILE A 38 -9.33 -2.08 -11.40
C ILE A 38 -10.22 -2.71 -12.47
N PHE A 39 -9.83 -2.68 -13.74
CA PHE A 39 -10.65 -3.20 -14.83
C PHE A 39 -10.78 -4.72 -14.81
N THR A 40 -9.71 -5.42 -14.43
CA THR A 40 -9.75 -6.89 -14.29
C THR A 40 -10.34 -7.35 -12.97
N GLY A 41 -10.34 -6.48 -11.94
CA GLY A 41 -10.70 -6.86 -10.58
C GLY A 41 -9.78 -7.95 -10.00
N ARG A 42 -8.57 -8.12 -10.54
CA ARG A 42 -7.67 -9.20 -10.11
C ARG A 42 -7.10 -8.93 -8.72
N GLN A 43 -6.91 -10.00 -7.95
CA GLN A 43 -6.11 -9.96 -6.73
C GLN A 43 -4.66 -10.29 -7.04
N ILE A 44 -3.75 -9.62 -6.36
CA ILE A 44 -2.30 -9.86 -6.40
C ILE A 44 -1.81 -10.32 -5.03
N ASP A 45 -0.71 -11.06 -5.00
CA ASP A 45 -0.03 -11.38 -3.74
C ASP A 45 0.94 -10.29 -3.28
N GLY A 46 1.51 -10.48 -2.08
CA GLY A 46 2.43 -9.53 -1.48
C GLY A 46 3.76 -9.39 -2.23
N GLN A 47 4.18 -10.41 -3.00
CA GLN A 47 5.39 -10.31 -3.81
C GLN A 47 5.14 -9.48 -5.07
N GLN A 48 4.04 -9.74 -5.76
CA GLN A 48 3.57 -8.93 -6.88
C GLN A 48 3.33 -7.48 -6.45
N ALA A 49 2.65 -7.25 -5.32
CA ALA A 49 2.41 -5.92 -4.77
C ALA A 49 3.71 -5.15 -4.53
N ALA A 50 4.76 -5.79 -4.03
CA ALA A 50 6.06 -5.16 -3.83
C ALA A 50 6.73 -4.81 -5.16
N SER A 51 6.68 -5.72 -6.15
CA SER A 51 7.26 -5.48 -7.48
C SER A 51 6.58 -4.33 -8.24
N MET A 52 5.28 -4.11 -7.98
CA MET A 52 4.50 -3.02 -8.57
C MET A 52 4.61 -1.69 -7.80
N GLY A 53 5.32 -1.67 -6.66
CA GLY A 53 5.39 -0.49 -5.79
C GLY A 53 4.10 -0.21 -5.00
N LEU A 54 3.16 -1.14 -4.92
CA LEU A 54 1.94 -1.00 -4.10
C LEU A 54 2.28 -1.07 -2.60
N VAL A 55 3.28 -1.87 -2.24
CA VAL A 55 3.81 -1.96 -0.88
C VAL A 55 5.32 -1.80 -0.90
N ASN A 56 5.88 -1.16 0.13
CA ASN A 56 7.33 -0.91 0.22
C ASN A 56 8.11 -2.15 0.71
N HIS A 57 7.46 -3.08 1.41
CA HIS A 57 8.10 -4.26 1.97
C HIS A 57 7.22 -5.50 1.80
N THR A 58 7.88 -6.60 1.47
CA THR A 58 7.31 -7.95 1.56
C THR A 58 8.21 -8.81 2.43
N VAL A 59 7.61 -9.75 3.16
CA VAL A 59 8.31 -10.65 4.07
C VAL A 59 7.68 -12.04 3.96
N PRO A 60 8.44 -13.13 4.04
CA PRO A 60 7.88 -14.46 4.15
C PRO A 60 6.92 -14.56 5.34
N GLN A 61 5.83 -15.31 5.19
CA GLN A 61 4.87 -15.51 6.28
C GLN A 61 5.47 -16.46 7.33
N ASN A 62 5.35 -16.10 8.61
CA ASN A 62 5.73 -16.94 9.74
C ASN A 62 4.54 -17.81 10.20
N SER A 63 4.82 -18.78 11.06
CA SER A 63 3.83 -19.71 11.63
C SER A 63 2.73 -19.02 12.44
N GLU A 64 3.04 -17.86 13.04
CA GLU A 64 2.10 -17.11 13.89
C GLU A 64 1.13 -16.21 13.09
N GLY A 65 1.30 -16.10 11.76
CA GLY A 65 0.38 -15.30 10.94
C GLY A 65 0.65 -13.79 10.97
N ASP A 66 1.68 -13.32 11.69
CA ASP A 66 1.88 -11.89 12.00
C ASP A 66 3.18 -11.29 11.42
N ALA A 67 3.90 -11.99 10.55
CA ALA A 67 5.20 -11.53 10.00
C ALA A 67 5.18 -10.09 9.45
N ALA A 68 4.08 -9.68 8.79
CA ALA A 68 3.93 -8.30 8.30
C ALA A 68 3.86 -7.27 9.45
N TYR A 69 3.18 -7.62 10.54
CA TYR A 69 3.08 -6.81 11.74
C TYR A 69 4.44 -6.67 12.44
N GLN A 70 5.19 -7.77 12.56
CA GLN A 70 6.55 -7.73 13.11
C GLN A 70 7.48 -6.81 12.32
N ARG A 71 7.43 -6.87 10.97
CA ARG A 71 8.20 -5.92 10.13
C ARG A 71 7.74 -4.48 10.35
N ALA A 72 6.45 -4.24 10.52
CA ALA A 72 5.92 -2.90 10.82
C ALA A 72 6.40 -2.38 12.18
N LEU A 73 6.48 -3.23 13.21
CA LEU A 73 7.05 -2.87 14.51
C LEU A 73 8.54 -2.50 14.41
N THR A 74 9.31 -3.24 13.62
CA THR A 74 10.71 -2.87 13.35
C THR A 74 10.80 -1.49 12.70
N LEU A 75 10.00 -1.22 11.67
CA LEU A 75 9.96 0.10 11.02
C LEU A 75 9.52 1.20 11.98
N ALA A 76 8.54 0.94 12.85
CA ALA A 76 8.13 1.91 13.86
C ALA A 76 9.27 2.23 14.83
N LYS A 77 10.01 1.21 15.28
CA LYS A 77 11.21 1.39 16.14
C LYS A 77 12.31 2.19 15.44
N GLU A 78 12.44 2.06 14.12
CA GLU A 78 13.34 2.90 13.33
C GLU A 78 12.91 4.38 13.38
N ILE A 79 11.60 4.69 13.43
CA ILE A 79 11.06 6.08 13.49
C ILE A 79 11.13 6.69 14.90
N LEU A 80 10.97 5.89 15.96
CA LEU A 80 10.90 6.37 17.35
C LEU A 80 12.00 7.35 17.80
N PRO A 81 13.29 7.18 17.44
CA PRO A 81 14.33 8.11 17.89
C PRO A 81 14.29 9.49 17.19
N GLN A 82 13.40 9.70 16.21
CA GLN A 82 13.42 10.92 15.40
C GLN A 82 12.68 12.05 16.12
N ALA A 83 13.10 13.29 15.85
CA ALA A 83 12.45 14.47 16.41
C ALA A 83 10.94 14.47 16.08
N PRO A 84 10.03 14.37 17.08
CA PRO A 84 8.59 14.18 16.82
C PRO A 84 7.97 15.30 16.00
N PHE A 85 8.42 16.54 16.25
CA PHE A 85 7.99 17.71 15.49
C PHE A 85 8.40 17.59 14.00
N ALA A 86 9.63 17.19 13.72
CA ALA A 86 10.14 17.06 12.35
C ALA A 86 9.40 15.95 11.57
N VAL A 87 9.13 14.81 12.21
CA VAL A 87 8.35 13.72 11.59
C VAL A 87 6.95 14.19 11.21
N LYS A 88 6.27 14.91 12.12
CA LYS A 88 4.94 15.47 11.86
C LYS A 88 4.94 16.49 10.71
N MET A 89 5.90 17.41 10.73
CA MET A 89 6.00 18.46 9.71
C MET A 89 6.43 17.90 8.36
N GLY A 90 7.32 16.90 8.32
CA GLY A 90 7.72 16.21 7.10
C GLY A 90 6.52 15.54 6.41
N LYS A 91 5.68 14.83 7.18
CA LYS A 91 4.44 14.24 6.65
C LYS A 91 3.50 15.31 6.08
N LEU A 92 3.31 16.42 6.79
CA LEU A 92 2.43 17.50 6.36
C LEU A 92 2.92 18.14 5.04
N ALA A 93 4.22 18.44 4.96
CA ALA A 93 4.84 19.06 3.81
C ALA A 93 4.75 18.16 2.57
N ILE A 94 5.06 16.86 2.71
CA ILE A 94 4.96 15.89 1.61
C ILE A 94 3.51 15.78 1.13
N ASN A 95 2.56 15.59 2.04
CA ASN A 95 1.16 15.41 1.65
C ASN A 95 0.62 16.63 0.90
N ARG A 96 0.80 17.84 1.46
CA ARG A 96 0.30 19.07 0.84
C ARG A 96 1.04 19.42 -0.44
N GLY A 97 2.35 19.16 -0.52
CA GLY A 97 3.15 19.45 -1.71
C GLY A 97 2.83 18.52 -2.89
N MET A 98 2.24 17.35 -2.63
CA MET A 98 1.85 16.37 -3.65
C MET A 98 0.35 16.37 -3.97
N GLU A 99 -0.45 17.16 -3.25
CA GLU A 99 -1.85 17.41 -3.61
C GLU A 99 -1.88 18.26 -4.90
N VAL A 100 -2.49 17.71 -5.95
CA VAL A 100 -2.75 18.37 -7.24
C VAL A 100 -4.24 18.65 -7.35
#